data_AF-A0A931FRI6-F1
#
_entry.id   AF-A0A931FRI6-F1
#
_cell.length_a   1.000
_cell.length_b   1.000
_cell.length_c   1.000
_cell.angle_alpha   90.00
_cell.angle_beta   90.00
_cell.angle_gamma   90.00
#
_symmetry.space_group_name_H-M   'P 1'
#
loop_
_entity.id
_entity.type
_entity.pdbx_description
1 polymer ?
#
loop_
_entity_poly.entity_id
_entity_poly.type
_entity_poly.pdbx_seq_one_letter_code
_entity_poly.pdbx_strand_id
1 'polypeptide(L)'
;MNAEIRQELERLKELIKKDLIAKIESIDDMVDLMQLYNSMSNIHAEDSISSTEDILSDKPEKYQAYNNPSSYRHKVVSVLKIENKFLNINEISNIIHKLEPDISFEQIKKGVSSAKSNLISSGAIVKYVVGSSNQNSFYGSSSWLDEDGNPKPEHMYNEESLVVKEEVKI
;
A
#
# COMPACT_ATOMS: atom_id res chain seq x y z
N MET A 1 -16.21 45.76 20.32
CA MET A 1 -17.26 44.74 20.52
C MET A 1 -17.74 44.08 19.22
N ASN A 2 -18.38 44.78 18.26
CA ASN A 2 -18.86 44.11 17.03
C ASN A 2 -17.76 43.61 16.07
N ALA A 3 -16.56 44.22 16.07
CA ALA A 3 -15.46 43.81 15.20
C ALA A 3 -14.74 42.53 15.68
N GLU A 4 -14.53 42.39 17.00
CA GLU A 4 -13.92 41.19 17.60
C GLU A 4 -14.82 39.96 17.45
N ILE A 5 -16.13 40.12 17.63
CA ILE A 5 -17.10 39.03 17.43
C ILE A 5 -17.07 38.55 15.97
N ARG A 6 -16.89 39.46 14.99
CA ARG A 6 -16.76 39.10 13.58
C ARG A 6 -15.44 38.38 13.27
N GLN A 7 -14.33 38.81 13.86
CA GLN A 7 -13.04 38.13 13.71
C GLN A 7 -13.07 36.72 14.29
N GLU A 8 -13.65 36.55 15.48
CA GLU A 8 -13.74 35.24 16.12
C GLU A 8 -14.68 34.29 15.35
N LEU A 9 -15.78 34.82 14.79
CA LEU A 9 -16.66 34.06 13.89
C LEU A 9 -15.93 33.55 12.64
N GLU A 10 -15.07 34.37 12.01
CA GLU A 10 -14.31 33.89 10.85
C GLU A 10 -13.23 32.89 11.22
N ARG A 11 -12.58 33.06 12.37
CA ARG A 11 -11.63 32.06 12.89
C ARG A 11 -12.30 30.70 13.10
N LEU A 12 -13.48 30.69 13.70
CA LEU A 12 -14.25 29.46 13.94
C LEU A 12 -14.69 28.80 12.63
N LYS A 13 -15.13 29.59 11.64
CA LYS A 13 -15.47 29.06 10.31
C LYS A 13 -14.28 28.40 9.63
N GLU A 14 -13.10 29.01 9.68
CA GLU A 14 -11.89 28.43 9.10
C GLU A 14 -11.45 27.13 9.80
N LEU A 15 -11.57 27.07 11.13
CA LEU A 15 -11.31 25.82 11.87
C LEU A 15 -12.28 24.71 11.47
N ILE A 16 -13.57 25.02 11.37
CA ILE A 16 -14.60 24.05 10.97
C ILE A 16 -14.37 23.58 9.53
N LYS A 17 -14.05 24.48 8.60
CA LYS A 17 -13.71 24.09 7.22
C LYS A 17 -12.53 23.14 7.18
N LYS A 18 -11.47 23.44 7.91
CA LYS A 18 -10.27 22.60 7.96
C LYS A 18 -10.57 21.21 8.54
N ASP A 19 -11.37 21.14 9.60
CA ASP A 19 -11.80 19.86 10.19
C ASP A 19 -12.69 19.06 9.23
N LEU A 20 -13.60 19.72 8.51
CA LEU A 20 -14.45 19.09 7.50
C LEU A 20 -13.64 18.54 6.33
N ILE A 21 -12.64 19.27 5.83
CA ILE A 21 -11.74 18.81 4.76
C ILE A 21 -10.99 17.55 5.21
N ALA A 22 -10.39 17.57 6.41
CA ALA A 22 -9.68 16.41 6.94
C ALA A 22 -10.61 15.18 7.11
N LYS A 23 -11.87 15.40 7.46
CA LYS A 23 -12.88 14.32 7.55
C LYS A 23 -13.27 13.78 6.17
N ILE A 24 -13.42 14.65 5.17
CA ILE A 24 -13.68 14.23 3.78
C ILE A 24 -12.52 13.39 3.26
N GLU A 25 -11.27 13.85 3.43
CA GLU A 25 -10.08 13.08 3.05
C GLU A 25 -10.03 11.71 3.75
N SER A 26 -10.41 11.64 5.02
CA SER A 26 -10.50 10.38 5.76
C SER A 26 -11.63 9.46 5.27
N ILE A 27 -12.73 10.01 4.74
CA ILE A 27 -13.84 9.23 4.18
C ILE A 27 -13.47 8.73 2.79
N ASP A 28 -12.84 9.55 1.96
CA ASP A 28 -12.32 9.15 0.65
C ASP A 28 -11.32 8.00 0.80
N ASP A 29 -10.39 8.13 1.77
CA ASP A 29 -9.48 7.04 2.15
C ASP A 29 -10.21 5.75 2.54
N MET A 30 -11.35 5.84 3.24
CA MET A 30 -12.13 4.68 3.67
C MET A 30 -12.90 4.06 2.50
N VAL A 31 -13.47 4.88 1.62
CA VAL A 31 -14.15 4.42 0.40
C VAL A 31 -13.16 3.73 -0.52
N ASP A 32 -11.97 4.30 -0.71
CA ASP A 32 -10.89 3.69 -1.46
C ASP A 32 -10.50 2.34 -0.86
N LEU A 33 -10.31 2.26 0.47
CA LEU A 33 -10.02 1.00 1.16
C LEU A 33 -11.14 -0.04 1.00
N MET A 34 -12.40 0.39 1.00
CA MET A 34 -13.54 -0.50 0.84
C MET A 34 -13.67 -1.00 -0.61
N GLN A 35 -13.39 -0.15 -1.60
CA GLN A 35 -13.28 -0.55 -3.00
C GLN A 35 -12.10 -1.50 -3.20
N LEU A 36 -10.97 -1.27 -2.54
CA LEU A 36 -9.81 -2.15 -2.56
C LEU A 36 -10.13 -3.52 -1.94
N TYR A 37 -10.85 -3.57 -0.82
CA TYR A 37 -11.32 -4.81 -0.19
C TYR A 37 -12.21 -5.63 -1.14
N ASN A 38 -13.20 -4.98 -1.77
CA ASN A 38 -14.08 -5.62 -2.74
C ASN A 38 -13.35 -6.06 -4.02
N SER A 39 -12.32 -5.34 -4.42
CA SER A 39 -11.49 -5.68 -5.59
C SER A 39 -10.54 -6.85 -5.31
N MET A 40 -10.09 -7.02 -4.07
CA MET A 40 -9.30 -8.18 -3.66
C MET A 40 -10.14 -9.44 -3.45
N SER A 41 -11.42 -9.30 -3.07
CA SER A 41 -12.33 -10.44 -2.93
C SER A 41 -12.84 -10.97 -4.27
N ASN A 42 -12.88 -10.14 -5.32
CA ASN A 42 -13.44 -10.46 -6.63
C ASN A 42 -12.38 -10.86 -7.69
N ILE A 43 -11.27 -11.50 -7.30
CA ILE A 43 -10.36 -12.11 -8.28
C ILE A 43 -10.95 -13.45 -8.76
N HIS A 44 -12.12 -13.37 -9.38
CA HIS A 44 -12.61 -14.28 -10.41
C HIS A 44 -13.60 -13.47 -11.26
N ALA A 45 -13.26 -13.35 -12.55
CA ALA A 45 -14.01 -12.68 -13.62
C ALA A 45 -13.91 -11.14 -13.64
N GLU A 46 -13.09 -10.60 -14.54
CA GLU A 46 -13.54 -10.22 -15.89
C GLU A 46 -12.39 -9.53 -16.64
N ASP A 47 -12.00 -10.11 -17.77
CA ASP A 47 -11.39 -9.40 -18.88
C ASP A 47 -12.42 -8.41 -19.44
N SER A 48 -12.10 -7.11 -19.49
CA SER A 48 -12.66 -6.18 -20.51
C SER A 48 -11.96 -4.81 -20.50
N ILE A 49 -11.07 -4.67 -21.49
CA ILE A 49 -10.76 -3.51 -22.35
C ILE A 49 -11.44 -2.16 -21.97
N SER A 50 -10.63 -1.12 -21.79
CA SER A 50 -10.97 0.22 -22.29
C SER A 50 -9.70 1.00 -22.64
N SER A 51 -9.57 1.30 -23.92
CA SER A 51 -8.49 2.07 -24.54
C SER A 51 -8.70 3.56 -24.27
N THR A 52 -7.67 4.25 -23.77
CA THR A 52 -7.35 5.64 -24.17
C THR A 52 -5.96 6.03 -23.65
N GLU A 53 -5.20 6.63 -24.56
CA GLU A 53 -4.03 7.51 -24.36
C GLU A 53 -2.64 6.86 -24.23
N ASP A 54 -2.03 6.70 -25.41
CA ASP A 54 -0.60 6.76 -25.66
C ASP A 54 0.06 7.94 -24.94
N ILE A 55 0.69 7.66 -23.80
CA ILE A 55 1.88 8.37 -23.36
C ILE A 55 2.93 7.29 -23.18
N LEU A 56 3.98 7.35 -24.00
CA LEU A 56 5.17 6.50 -23.94
C LEU A 56 5.70 6.46 -22.49
N SER A 57 5.24 5.45 -21.76
CA SER A 57 5.62 5.19 -20.39
C SER A 57 6.71 4.15 -20.43
N ASP A 58 7.92 4.53 -20.05
CA ASP A 58 9.12 3.69 -19.90
C ASP A 58 8.97 2.61 -18.79
N LYS A 59 7.74 2.29 -18.40
CA LYS A 59 7.41 1.28 -17.40
C LYS A 59 7.33 -0.11 -18.05
N PRO A 60 7.81 -1.16 -17.37
CA PRO A 60 7.64 -2.53 -17.85
C PRO A 60 6.16 -2.86 -18.07
N GLU A 61 5.85 -3.67 -19.08
CA GLU A 61 4.48 -4.09 -19.46
C GLU A 61 3.65 -4.58 -18.26
N LYS A 62 4.27 -5.32 -17.34
CA LYS A 62 3.67 -5.81 -16.09
C LYS A 62 3.06 -4.70 -15.21
N TYR A 63 3.61 -3.49 -15.27
CA TYR A 63 3.20 -2.36 -14.41
C TYR A 63 2.45 -1.27 -15.17
N GLN A 64 1.92 -1.54 -16.36
CA GLN A 64 1.09 -0.56 -17.07
C GLN A 64 -0.14 -0.15 -16.23
N ALA A 65 -0.71 -1.08 -15.45
CA ALA A 65 -1.82 -0.80 -14.53
C ALA A 65 -1.41 0.05 -13.30
N TYR A 66 -0.12 0.36 -13.11
CA TYR A 66 0.36 1.21 -12.03
C TYR A 66 0.15 2.69 -12.37
N ASN A 67 -1.03 3.21 -12.01
CA ASN A 67 -1.46 4.60 -12.22
C ASN A 67 -0.86 5.59 -11.20
N ASN A 68 0.44 5.49 -10.92
CA ASN A 68 1.23 6.38 -10.04
C ASN A 68 0.41 7.06 -8.92
N PRO A 69 -0.16 6.28 -7.98
CA PRO A 69 -1.13 6.82 -7.04
C PRO A 69 -0.45 7.73 -6.03
N SER A 70 -1.10 8.81 -5.61
CA SER A 70 -0.52 9.82 -4.73
C SER A 70 -0.15 9.28 -3.33
N SER A 71 -0.90 8.30 -2.82
CA SER A 71 -0.73 7.77 -1.46
C SER A 71 0.11 6.49 -1.44
N TYR A 72 1.06 6.40 -0.50
CA TYR A 72 1.86 5.19 -0.29
C TYR A 72 1.02 3.95 0.05
N ARG A 73 -0.17 4.11 0.64
CA ARG A 73 -1.11 2.98 0.86
C ARG A 73 -1.52 2.35 -0.46
N HIS A 74 -1.95 3.19 -1.41
CA HIS A 74 -2.30 2.77 -2.74
C HIS A 74 -1.11 2.18 -3.50
N LYS A 75 0.07 2.80 -3.42
CA LYS A 75 1.28 2.27 -4.06
C LYS A 75 1.60 0.85 -3.60
N VAL A 76 1.56 0.61 -2.28
CA VAL A 76 1.79 -0.71 -1.68
C VAL A 76 0.78 -1.73 -2.18
N VAL A 77 -0.50 -1.39 -2.15
CA VAL A 77 -1.58 -2.30 -2.59
C VAL A 77 -1.47 -2.61 -4.09
N SER A 78 -1.22 -1.61 -4.92
CA SER A 78 -1.04 -1.80 -6.37
C SER A 78 0.14 -2.73 -6.67
N VAL A 79 1.27 -2.54 -6.00
CA VAL A 79 2.44 -3.42 -6.16
C VAL A 79 2.11 -4.85 -5.74
N LEU A 80 1.46 -5.05 -4.59
CA LEU A 80 1.07 -6.38 -4.13
C LEU A 80 0.11 -7.06 -5.13
N LYS A 81 -0.88 -6.33 -5.66
CA LYS A 81 -1.83 -6.85 -6.64
C LYS A 81 -1.14 -7.28 -7.94
N ILE A 82 -0.20 -6.47 -8.43
CA ILE A 82 0.54 -6.74 -9.68
C ILE A 82 1.54 -7.89 -9.50
N GLU A 83 2.23 -7.94 -8.36
CA GLU A 83 3.18 -9.03 -8.07
C GLU A 83 2.50 -10.34 -7.71
N ASN A 84 1.28 -10.28 -7.18
CA ASN A 84 0.45 -11.41 -6.79
C ASN A 84 1.18 -12.42 -5.90
N LYS A 85 2.02 -11.93 -4.99
CA LYS A 85 2.76 -12.74 -4.01
C LYS A 85 3.10 -11.93 -2.77
N PHE A 86 3.49 -12.63 -1.72
CA PHE A 86 3.99 -12.02 -0.50
C PHE A 86 5.34 -11.34 -0.73
N LEU A 87 5.45 -10.06 -0.33
CA LEU A 87 6.66 -9.26 -0.51
C LEU A 87 7.12 -8.66 0.81
N ASN A 88 8.43 -8.49 0.98
CA ASN A 88 8.99 -7.72 2.08
C ASN A 88 9.00 -6.21 1.75
N ILE A 89 9.28 -5.38 2.76
CA ILE A 89 9.28 -3.91 2.62
C ILE A 89 10.31 -3.44 1.57
N ASN A 90 11.50 -4.07 1.51
CA ASN A 90 12.54 -3.67 0.59
C ASN A 90 12.13 -3.99 -0.86
N GLU A 91 11.52 -5.15 -1.12
CA GLU A 91 10.99 -5.52 -2.44
C GLU A 91 9.94 -4.51 -2.90
N ILE A 92 8.94 -4.21 -2.06
CA ILE A 92 7.90 -3.23 -2.37
C ILE A 92 8.53 -1.85 -2.67
N SER A 93 9.44 -1.41 -1.82
CA SER A 93 10.10 -0.10 -1.98
C SER A 93 10.96 -0.04 -3.24
N ASN A 94 11.65 -1.12 -3.59
CA ASN A 94 12.47 -1.22 -4.80
C ASN A 94 11.61 -1.17 -6.06
N ILE A 95 10.46 -1.85 -6.06
CA ILE A 95 9.52 -1.82 -7.18
C ILE A 95 8.99 -0.40 -7.37
N ILE A 96 8.51 0.24 -6.31
CA ILE A 96 8.02 1.63 -6.39
C ILE A 96 9.14 2.57 -6.88
N HIS A 97 10.36 2.43 -6.39
CA HIS A 97 11.48 3.29 -6.81
C HIS A 97 11.83 3.11 -8.29
N LYS A 98 11.74 1.89 -8.83
CA LYS A 98 11.90 1.63 -10.26
C LYS A 98 10.80 2.28 -11.10
N LEU A 99 9.58 2.36 -10.57
CA LEU A 99 8.43 2.96 -11.25
C LEU A 99 8.38 4.50 -11.10
N GLU A 100 9.01 5.02 -10.05
CA GLU A 100 9.06 6.44 -9.69
C GLU A 100 10.49 6.84 -9.30
N PRO A 101 11.43 6.91 -10.26
CA PRO A 101 12.86 7.12 -10.00
C PRO A 101 13.17 8.50 -9.41
N ASP A 102 12.28 9.48 -9.61
CA ASP A 102 12.43 10.84 -9.11
C ASP A 102 12.34 10.95 -7.57
N ILE A 103 11.78 9.92 -6.91
CA ILE A 103 11.68 9.87 -5.46
C ILE A 103 12.78 8.96 -4.92
N SER A 104 13.52 9.43 -3.91
CA SER A 104 14.59 8.64 -3.33
C SER A 104 14.07 7.35 -2.67
N PHE A 105 14.85 6.28 -2.78
CA PHE A 105 14.51 4.99 -2.16
C PHE A 105 14.22 5.10 -0.66
N GLU A 106 14.99 5.91 0.09
CA GLU A 106 14.78 6.09 1.54
C GLU A 106 13.44 6.76 1.86
N GLN A 107 13.02 7.74 1.07
CA GLN A 107 11.70 8.37 1.21
C GLN A 107 10.59 7.38 0.92
N ILE A 108 10.73 6.58 -0.14
CA ILE A 108 9.77 5.53 -0.49
C ILE A 108 9.69 4.52 0.64
N LYS A 109 10.82 4.01 1.12
CA LYS A 109 10.89 3.01 2.20
C LYS A 109 10.23 3.50 3.49
N LYS A 110 10.43 4.77 3.84
CA LYS A 110 9.75 5.40 4.98
C LYS A 110 8.24 5.48 4.76
N GLY A 111 7.82 5.91 3.56
CA GLY A 111 6.42 5.97 3.17
C GLY A 111 5.72 4.61 3.21
N VAL A 112 6.34 3.58 2.61
CA VAL A 112 5.89 2.18 2.63
C VAL A 112 5.79 1.66 4.05
N SER A 113 6.79 1.90 4.90
CA SER A 113 6.77 1.42 6.29
C SER A 113 5.61 2.00 7.11
N SER A 114 5.32 3.28 6.89
CA SER A 114 4.15 3.95 7.49
C SER A 114 2.84 3.38 6.94
N ALA A 115 2.72 3.33 5.61
CA ALA A 115 1.53 2.84 4.92
C ALA A 115 1.18 1.39 5.31
N LYS A 116 2.17 0.51 5.34
CA LYS A 116 2.05 -0.89 5.76
C LYS A 116 1.44 -1.04 7.14
N SER A 117 1.89 -0.23 8.11
CA SER A 117 1.38 -0.29 9.48
C SER A 117 -0.11 0.05 9.55
N ASN A 118 -0.54 1.03 8.77
CA ASN A 118 -1.95 1.39 8.63
C ASN A 118 -2.76 0.29 7.92
N LEU A 119 -2.24 -0.27 6.83
CA LEU A 119 -2.91 -1.33 6.06
C LEU A 119 -3.09 -2.63 6.86
N ILE A 120 -2.14 -2.97 7.73
CA ILE A 120 -2.28 -4.10 8.66
C ILE A 120 -3.37 -3.80 9.69
N SER A 121 -3.34 -2.59 10.26
CA SER A 121 -4.31 -2.18 11.28
C SER A 121 -5.74 -2.14 10.74
N SER A 122 -5.92 -1.83 9.46
CA SER A 122 -7.22 -1.87 8.77
C SER A 122 -7.61 -3.26 8.26
N GLY A 123 -6.75 -4.28 8.38
CA GLY A 123 -6.98 -5.62 7.83
C GLY A 123 -6.91 -5.71 6.31
N ALA A 124 -6.40 -4.69 5.62
CA ALA A 124 -6.30 -4.67 4.16
C ALA A 124 -5.16 -5.57 3.64
N ILE A 125 -4.12 -5.75 4.45
CA ILE A 125 -3.04 -6.72 4.20
C ILE A 125 -2.73 -7.49 5.47
N VAL A 126 -2.16 -8.67 5.33
CA VAL A 126 -1.67 -9.50 6.43
C VAL A 126 -0.15 -9.56 6.44
N LYS A 127 0.40 -9.81 7.62
CA LYS A 127 1.83 -10.04 7.83
C LYS A 127 2.06 -11.55 8.00
N TYR A 128 2.96 -12.09 7.20
CA TYR A 128 3.49 -13.44 7.36
C TYR A 128 4.96 -13.37 7.79
N VAL A 129 5.38 -14.20 8.75
CA VAL A 129 6.75 -14.19 9.28
C VAL A 129 7.36 -15.57 9.14
N VAL A 130 8.53 -15.65 8.51
CA VAL A 130 9.27 -16.90 8.35
C VAL A 130 10.26 -17.05 9.50
N GLY A 131 10.03 -18.05 10.34
CA GLY A 131 10.84 -18.32 11.53
C GLY A 131 10.62 -17.30 12.65
N SER A 132 11.66 -17.08 13.47
CA SER A 132 11.57 -16.22 14.66
C SER A 132 11.95 -14.76 14.42
N SER A 133 12.52 -14.44 13.25
CA SER A 133 13.04 -13.10 12.96
C SER A 133 12.00 -12.24 12.26
N ASN A 134 11.71 -11.07 12.86
CA ASN A 134 10.91 -10.04 12.21
C ASN A 134 11.55 -9.48 10.93
N GLN A 135 12.82 -9.77 10.65
CA GLN A 135 13.46 -9.40 9.38
C GLN A 135 12.87 -10.18 8.20
N ASN A 136 12.37 -11.39 8.44
CA ASN A 136 11.71 -12.22 7.43
C ASN A 136 10.19 -12.02 7.47
N SER A 137 9.77 -10.75 7.54
CA SER A 137 8.36 -10.37 7.47
C SER A 137 7.97 -10.03 6.04
N PHE A 138 6.95 -10.72 5.55
CA PHE A 138 6.35 -10.51 4.24
C PHE A 138 4.89 -10.08 4.40
N TYR A 139 4.38 -9.39 3.38
CA TYR A 139 3.07 -8.77 3.42
C TYR A 139 2.30 -9.12 2.15
N GLY A 140 1.00 -9.37 2.28
CA GLY A 140 0.14 -9.80 1.18
C GLY A 140 -1.33 -9.79 1.57
N SER A 141 -2.21 -10.33 0.72
CA SER A 141 -3.63 -10.49 1.02
C SER A 141 -3.87 -11.62 2.02
N SER A 142 -4.89 -11.49 2.87
CA SER A 142 -5.37 -12.59 3.71
C SER A 142 -5.88 -13.77 2.89
N SER A 143 -6.47 -13.51 1.71
CA SER A 143 -7.00 -14.55 0.81
C SER A 143 -5.90 -15.42 0.17
N TRP A 144 -4.64 -15.01 0.29
CA TRP A 144 -3.48 -15.74 -0.20
C TRP A 144 -2.93 -16.74 0.81
N LEU A 145 -3.51 -16.80 2.01
CA LEU A 145 -3.18 -17.82 2.99
C LEU A 145 -4.10 -19.05 2.82
N ASP A 146 -3.58 -20.22 3.16
CA ASP A 146 -4.34 -21.46 3.30
C ASP A 146 -5.05 -21.55 4.67
N GLU A 147 -5.72 -22.68 4.93
CA GLU A 147 -6.42 -22.93 6.19
C GLU A 147 -5.49 -22.97 7.41
N ASP A 148 -4.21 -23.28 7.18
CA ASP A 148 -3.16 -23.35 8.20
C ASP A 148 -2.46 -21.99 8.40
N GLY A 149 -2.83 -20.97 7.62
CA GLY A 149 -2.24 -19.63 7.68
C GLY A 149 -0.90 -19.51 6.96
N ASN A 150 -0.54 -20.46 6.10
CA ASN A 150 0.64 -20.40 5.26
C ASN A 150 0.31 -19.80 3.88
N PRO A 151 1.25 -19.08 3.24
CA PRO A 151 1.05 -18.63 1.87
C PRO A 151 0.79 -19.79 0.91
N LYS A 152 -0.23 -19.66 0.06
CA LYS A 152 -0.47 -20.61 -1.04
C LYS A 152 0.73 -20.61 -1.99
N PRO A 153 1.05 -21.74 -2.66
CA PRO A 153 2.24 -21.87 -3.51
C PRO A 153 2.37 -20.77 -4.58
N GLU A 154 1.26 -20.37 -5.19
CA GLU A 154 1.20 -19.32 -6.22
C GLU A 154 1.47 -17.90 -5.70
N HIS A 155 1.38 -17.69 -4.39
CA HIS A 155 1.59 -16.41 -3.73
C HIS A 155 2.85 -16.39 -2.85
N MET A 156 3.66 -17.45 -2.90
CA MET A 156 4.81 -17.60 -2.02
C MET A 156 5.80 -16.44 -2.18
N TYR A 157 6.39 -16.03 -1.06
CA TYR A 157 7.46 -15.03 -1.04
C TYR A 157 8.73 -15.58 -1.70
N ASN A 158 9.65 -14.69 -2.08
CA ASN A 158 10.95 -15.12 -2.58
C ASN A 158 11.86 -15.60 -1.43
N GLU A 159 12.23 -16.88 -1.42
CA GLU A 159 13.14 -17.46 -0.42
C GLU A 159 14.53 -16.81 -0.42
N GLU A 160 15.01 -16.32 -1.56
CA GLU A 160 16.29 -15.60 -1.65
C GLU A 160 16.30 -14.29 -0.85
N SER A 161 15.11 -13.77 -0.50
CA SER A 161 14.98 -12.59 0.34
C SER A 161 15.04 -12.88 1.84
N LEU A 162 15.18 -14.15 2.25
CA LEU A 162 15.31 -14.53 3.65
C LEU A 162 16.68 -14.12 4.20
N VAL A 163 16.66 -13.43 5.33
CA VAL A 163 17.87 -13.16 6.11
C VAL A 163 18.10 -14.35 7.03
N VAL A 164 19.08 -15.18 6.69
CA VAL A 164 19.56 -16.25 7.57
C VAL A 164 20.49 -15.61 8.60
N LYS A 165 20.11 -15.65 9.89
CA LYS A 165 21.06 -15.37 10.96
C LYS A 165 22.00 -16.57 11.06
N GLU A 166 23.26 -16.38 10.70
CA GLU A 166 24.29 -17.32 11.12
C GLU A 166 24.31 -17.33 12.66
N GLU A 167 23.99 -18.47 13.26
CA GLU A 167 24.23 -18.68 14.67
C GLU A 167 25.75 -18.60 14.88
N VAL A 168 26.22 -17.49 15.45
CA VAL A 168 27.58 -17.40 15.97
C VAL A 168 27.68 -18.45 17.07
N LYS A 169 28.26 -19.61 16.75
CA LYS A 169 28.69 -20.59 17.74
C LYS A 169 29.73 -19.91 18.63
N ILE A 170 29.34 -19.58 19.85
CA ILE A 170 30.23 -19.15 20.94
C ILE A 170 30.92 -20.41 21.50
#